data_AF-A0A2S0VRT9-F1
#
_entry.id   AF-A0A2S0VRT9-F1
#
_cell.length_a   1.000
_cell.length_b   1.000
_cell.length_c   1.000
_cell.angle_alpha   90.00
_cell.angle_beta   90.00
_cell.angle_gamma   90.00
#
_symmetry.space_group_name_H-M   'P 1'
#
loop_
_entity.id
_entity.type
_entity.pdbx_description
1 polymer ?
#
loop_
_entity_poly.entity_id
_entity_poly.type
_entity_poly.pdbx_seq_one_letter_code
_entity_poly.pdbx_strand_id
1 'polypeptide(L)'
;MNIKRLVIFVCLILSTLGCDKVFTLSDPVTKSLSFAEFAQLPGFKLDYDLYLPSHINYWSHVDEFKFTFDANQQIYWLKNIELSRMDEKSPTLDFKISNVDWHHQFGFGHMRVNPDESVYSVTASDGVVFQLIYSSNASNLSLELPHNTQAKYVSFAVKITNSELKPSALLYTQLSQTPL
;
A
#
# COMPACT_ATOMS: atom_id res chain seq x y z
N MET A 1 49.86 11.00 25.41
CA MET A 1 48.87 10.38 24.52
C MET A 1 49.14 10.87 23.09
N ASN A 2 49.36 9.97 22.14
CA ASN A 2 49.95 10.30 20.84
C ASN A 2 48.86 10.83 19.88
N ILE A 3 49.01 12.06 19.35
CA ILE A 3 47.97 12.77 18.56
C ILE A 3 47.44 11.91 17.40
N LYS A 4 48.32 11.10 16.78
CA LYS A 4 47.95 10.16 15.71
C LYS A 4 46.95 9.08 16.16
N ARG A 5 47.05 8.59 17.40
CA ARG A 5 46.12 7.58 17.95
C ARG A 5 44.76 8.20 18.27
N LEU A 6 44.71 9.48 18.65
CA LEU A 6 43.47 10.19 18.91
C LEU A 6 42.66 10.42 17.62
N VAL A 7 43.32 10.83 16.53
CA VAL A 7 42.67 11.07 15.24
C VAL A 7 42.07 9.78 14.66
N ILE A 8 42.79 8.66 14.75
CA ILE A 8 42.29 7.35 14.30
C ILE A 8 41.06 6.93 15.10
N PHE A 9 41.06 7.15 16.41
CA PHE A 9 39.93 6.81 17.29
C PHE A 9 38.69 7.65 16.99
N VAL A 10 38.85 8.96 16.72
CA VAL A 10 37.73 9.84 16.34
C VAL A 10 37.16 9.47 14.96
N CYS A 11 38.01 9.14 13.99
CA CYS A 11 37.53 8.69 12.67
C CYS A 11 36.75 7.36 12.75
N LEU A 12 37.17 6.43 13.61
CA LEU A 12 36.46 5.16 13.84
C LEU A 12 35.08 5.35 14.49
N ILE A 13 34.94 6.30 15.41
CA ILE A 13 33.63 6.62 16.03
C ILE A 13 32.69 7.28 15.02
N LEU A 14 33.22 8.15 14.16
CA LEU A 14 32.44 8.81 13.11
C LEU A 14 31.95 7.83 12.04
N SER A 15 32.73 6.80 11.70
CA SER A 15 32.30 5.75 10.77
C SER A 15 31.30 4.76 11.38
N THR A 16 31.29 4.54 12.70
CA THR A 16 30.21 3.77 13.35
C THR A 16 28.90 4.54 13.45
N LEU A 17 28.96 5.87 13.65
CA LEU A 17 27.74 6.72 13.71
C LEU A 17 27.12 6.99 12.33
N GLY A 18 27.88 6.80 11.24
CA GLY A 18 27.40 6.95 9.86
C GLY A 18 26.64 5.74 9.31
N CYS A 19 26.77 4.57 9.93
CA CYS A 19 26.11 3.34 9.46
C CYS A 19 24.67 3.18 9.94
N ASP A 20 24.26 3.86 11.01
CA ASP A 20 22.92 3.68 11.60
C ASP A 20 21.80 4.39 10.83
N LYS A 21 22.11 5.05 9.71
CA LYS A 21 21.11 5.69 8.83
C LYS A 21 20.80 4.91 7.54
N VAL A 22 21.31 3.68 7.42
CA VAL A 22 21.06 2.84 6.23
C VAL A 22 20.01 1.80 6.62
N PHE A 23 18.75 2.04 6.21
CA PHE A 23 17.53 1.26 6.51
C PHE A 23 16.96 1.41 7.92
N THR A 24 16.46 2.60 8.24
CA THR A 24 15.24 2.65 9.05
C THR A 24 14.08 2.27 8.12
N LEU A 25 13.75 0.97 8.07
CA LEU A 25 12.41 0.56 7.63
C LEU A 25 11.44 1.39 8.46
N SER A 26 10.61 2.20 7.80
CA SER A 26 9.57 2.97 8.46
C SER A 26 8.85 2.05 9.43
N ASP A 27 8.81 2.42 10.72
CA ASP A 27 8.19 1.58 11.77
C ASP A 27 6.85 1.08 11.24
N PRO A 28 6.61 -0.25 11.24
CA PRO A 28 5.38 -0.79 10.71
C PRO A 28 4.21 -0.11 11.41
N VAL A 29 3.20 0.32 10.65
CA VAL A 29 1.93 0.78 11.25
C VAL A 29 1.35 -0.37 12.07
N THR A 30 1.63 -0.37 13.36
CA THR A 30 1.29 -1.46 14.30
C THR A 30 -0.12 -1.34 14.87
N LYS A 31 -0.82 -0.25 14.57
CA LYS A 31 -2.17 0.05 15.06
C LYS A 31 -3.11 0.23 13.89
N SER A 32 -4.28 -0.41 13.93
CA SER A 32 -5.36 -0.14 12.97
C SER A 32 -5.71 1.34 13.01
N LEU A 33 -5.48 2.06 11.90
CA LEU A 33 -5.83 3.47 11.75
C LEU A 33 -7.30 3.58 11.34
N SER A 34 -8.03 4.50 11.96
CA SER A 34 -9.32 4.94 11.45
C SER A 34 -9.17 5.68 10.11
N PHE A 35 -10.24 5.77 9.32
CA PHE A 35 -10.22 6.58 8.10
C PHE A 35 -9.87 8.05 8.38
N ALA A 36 -10.36 8.62 9.50
CA ALA A 36 -10.07 10.01 9.85
C ALA A 36 -8.56 10.23 10.11
N GLU A 37 -7.91 9.31 10.81
CA GLU A 37 -6.45 9.33 11.02
C GLU A 37 -5.71 9.18 9.69
N PHE A 38 -6.11 8.22 8.84
CA PHE A 38 -5.57 8.04 7.50
C PHE A 38 -5.70 9.31 6.63
N ALA A 39 -6.86 9.97 6.68
CA ALA A 39 -7.15 11.16 5.89
C ALA A 39 -6.28 12.36 6.29
N GLN A 40 -5.88 12.46 7.56
CA GLN A 40 -5.05 13.55 8.08
C GLN A 40 -3.55 13.39 7.83
N LEU A 41 -3.08 12.18 7.48
CA LEU A 41 -1.68 11.96 7.15
C LEU A 41 -1.27 12.74 5.89
N PRO A 42 -0.01 13.22 5.79
CA PRO A 42 0.47 13.87 4.58
C PRO A 42 0.45 12.90 3.39
N GLY A 43 0.03 13.40 2.23
CA GLY A 43 0.01 12.65 0.99
C GLY A 43 0.80 13.32 -0.13
N PHE A 44 1.47 12.54 -0.96
CA PHE A 44 2.22 13.03 -2.12
C PHE A 44 1.61 12.57 -3.44
N LYS A 45 1.62 13.44 -4.44
CA LYS A 45 1.22 13.10 -5.81
C LYS A 45 2.42 12.48 -6.54
N LEU A 46 2.19 11.33 -7.16
CA LEU A 46 3.07 10.65 -8.10
C LEU A 46 3.03 11.32 -9.48
N ASP A 47 4.12 11.19 -10.22
CA ASP A 47 4.27 11.61 -11.61
C ASP A 47 3.74 10.55 -12.61
N TYR A 48 3.22 9.43 -12.11
CA TYR A 48 2.56 8.38 -12.88
C TYR A 48 1.18 8.03 -12.30
N ASP A 49 0.38 7.39 -13.14
CA ASP A 49 -0.94 6.90 -12.76
C ASP A 49 -0.86 5.57 -12.02
N LEU A 50 -1.78 5.37 -11.08
CA LEU A 50 -1.98 4.10 -10.37
C LEU A 50 -3.26 3.43 -10.85
N TYR A 51 -3.22 2.11 -10.97
CA TYR A 51 -4.35 1.26 -11.33
C TYR A 51 -4.47 0.08 -10.38
N LEU A 52 -5.63 -0.57 -10.42
CA LEU A 52 -5.92 -1.83 -9.75
C LEU A 52 -6.19 -2.95 -10.75
N PRO A 53 -5.16 -3.58 -11.35
CA PRO A 53 -5.32 -4.82 -12.07
C PRO A 53 -5.77 -5.93 -11.11
N SER A 54 -6.77 -6.70 -11.50
CA SER A 54 -7.37 -7.79 -10.72
C SER A 54 -7.98 -8.84 -11.64
N HIS A 55 -8.51 -9.93 -11.09
CA HIS A 55 -9.27 -10.88 -11.92
C HIS A 55 -10.55 -10.26 -12.52
N ILE A 56 -11.13 -9.21 -11.91
CA ILE A 56 -12.36 -8.56 -12.41
C ILE A 56 -12.14 -7.91 -13.78
N ASN A 57 -10.96 -7.36 -14.02
CA ASN A 57 -10.58 -6.71 -15.26
C ASN A 57 -9.50 -7.49 -16.03
N TYR A 58 -9.42 -8.80 -15.84
CA TYR A 58 -8.46 -9.69 -16.51
C TYR A 58 -7.00 -9.21 -16.39
N TRP A 59 -6.63 -8.71 -15.21
CA TRP A 59 -5.29 -8.18 -14.89
C TRP A 59 -4.84 -7.05 -15.81
N SER A 60 -5.78 -6.25 -16.32
CA SER A 60 -5.51 -5.15 -17.25
C SER A 60 -5.58 -3.77 -16.59
N HIS A 61 -4.77 -2.83 -17.05
CA HIS A 61 -4.83 -1.42 -16.65
C HIS A 61 -5.86 -0.66 -17.50
N VAL A 62 -7.07 -0.54 -16.98
CA VAL A 62 -8.19 0.15 -17.64
C VAL A 62 -8.65 1.33 -16.81
N ASP A 63 -9.21 2.36 -17.46
CA ASP A 63 -9.61 3.63 -16.80
C ASP A 63 -10.65 3.43 -15.69
N GLU A 64 -11.53 2.43 -15.80
CA GLU A 64 -12.49 2.07 -14.75
C GLU A 64 -11.81 1.64 -13.43
N PHE A 65 -10.59 1.10 -13.52
CA PHE A 65 -9.79 0.65 -12.38
C PHE A 65 -8.59 1.58 -12.11
N LYS A 66 -8.64 2.82 -12.61
CA LYS A 66 -7.63 3.84 -12.36
C LYS A 66 -7.94 4.59 -11.07
N PHE A 67 -6.93 4.77 -10.23
CA PHE A 67 -7.07 5.61 -9.04
C PHE A 67 -7.05 7.09 -9.43
N THR A 68 -7.99 7.86 -8.88
CA THR A 68 -8.08 9.31 -9.07
C THR A 68 -7.49 10.03 -7.87
N PHE A 69 -6.54 10.95 -8.11
CA PHE A 69 -5.94 11.75 -7.05
C PHE A 69 -6.87 12.90 -6.62
N ASP A 70 -7.31 12.88 -5.36
CA ASP A 70 -7.98 14.00 -4.70
C ASP A 70 -6.93 14.91 -4.04
N ALA A 71 -6.77 16.12 -4.58
CA ALA A 71 -5.80 17.09 -4.09
C ALA A 71 -6.15 17.66 -2.70
N ASN A 72 -7.44 17.66 -2.31
CA ASN A 72 -7.86 18.20 -1.02
C ASN A 72 -7.46 17.28 0.13
N GLN A 73 -7.61 15.96 -0.07
CA GLN A 73 -7.27 14.95 0.92
C GLN A 73 -5.87 14.35 0.71
N GLN A 74 -5.26 14.64 -0.43
CA GLN A 74 -4.00 14.05 -0.89
C GLN A 74 -4.07 12.51 -0.93
N ILE A 75 -5.17 11.98 -1.46
CA ILE A 75 -5.47 10.54 -1.52
C ILE A 75 -5.76 10.12 -2.96
N TYR A 76 -5.25 8.97 -3.34
CA TYR A 76 -5.64 8.26 -4.56
C TYR A 76 -6.85 7.39 -4.27
N TRP A 77 -7.99 7.67 -4.89
CA TRP A 77 -9.24 6.95 -4.69
C TRP A 77 -9.59 6.07 -5.88
N LEU A 78 -9.96 4.82 -5.60
CA LEU A 78 -10.71 3.96 -6.50
C LEU A 78 -11.93 3.46 -5.74
N LYS A 79 -13.08 4.06 -6.04
CA LYS A 79 -14.32 3.86 -5.28
C LYS A 79 -15.27 2.91 -6.01
N ASN A 80 -16.10 2.23 -5.24
CA ASN A 80 -17.33 1.62 -5.70
C ASN A 80 -17.14 0.49 -6.73
N ILE A 81 -16.09 -0.33 -6.57
CA ILE A 81 -15.95 -1.56 -7.36
C ILE A 81 -17.05 -2.52 -6.92
N GLU A 82 -17.89 -2.95 -7.86
CA GLU A 82 -18.97 -3.90 -7.63
C GLU A 82 -18.43 -5.31 -7.36
N LEU A 83 -18.76 -5.85 -6.18
CA LEU A 83 -18.34 -7.19 -5.78
C LEU A 83 -19.08 -8.31 -6.51
N SER A 84 -20.25 -8.03 -7.09
CA SER A 84 -20.98 -8.99 -7.93
C SER A 84 -20.24 -9.39 -9.22
N ARG A 85 -19.14 -8.69 -9.54
CA ARG A 85 -18.27 -9.02 -10.68
C ARG A 85 -17.18 -10.02 -10.34
N MET A 86 -17.05 -10.41 -9.06
CA MET A 86 -16.16 -11.50 -8.65
C MET A 86 -16.77 -12.85 -9.03
N ASP A 87 -15.91 -13.85 -9.31
CA ASP A 87 -16.36 -15.24 -9.49
C ASP A 87 -16.94 -15.75 -8.17
N GLU A 88 -18.19 -16.25 -8.17
CA GLU A 88 -18.84 -16.84 -6.99
C GLU A 88 -18.02 -17.98 -6.36
N LYS A 89 -17.11 -18.60 -7.11
CA LYS A 89 -16.21 -19.65 -6.63
C LYS A 89 -14.97 -19.14 -5.92
N SER A 90 -14.67 -17.84 -6.02
CA SER A 90 -13.51 -17.20 -5.39
C SER A 90 -13.98 -16.17 -4.35
N PRO A 91 -13.93 -16.50 -3.05
CA PRO A 91 -14.28 -15.54 -2.01
C PRO A 91 -13.21 -14.43 -1.84
N THR A 92 -12.13 -14.48 -2.63
CA THR A 92 -11.02 -13.54 -2.58
C THR A 92 -10.98 -12.63 -3.80
N LEU A 93 -10.82 -11.32 -3.57
CA LEU A 93 -10.42 -10.33 -4.55
C LEU A 93 -8.89 -10.25 -4.61
N ASP A 94 -8.30 -10.90 -5.61
CA ASP A 94 -6.88 -10.80 -5.91
C ASP A 94 -6.60 -9.61 -6.83
N PHE A 95 -5.64 -8.76 -6.45
CA PHE A 95 -5.29 -7.56 -7.19
C PHE A 95 -3.83 -7.13 -6.99
N LYS A 96 -3.41 -6.16 -7.80
CA LYS A 96 -2.17 -5.40 -7.62
C LYS A 96 -2.47 -3.90 -7.60
N ILE A 97 -1.57 -3.11 -7.04
CA ILE A 97 -1.56 -1.66 -7.20
C ILE A 97 -0.31 -1.32 -7.99
N SER A 98 -0.45 -0.85 -9.22
CA SER A 98 0.69 -0.59 -10.10
C SER A 98 0.46 0.52 -11.12
N ASN A 99 1.54 1.03 -11.69
CA ASN A 99 1.48 1.78 -12.94
C ASN A 99 1.30 0.84 -14.15
N VAL A 100 0.93 1.41 -15.30
CA VAL A 100 0.66 0.67 -16.55
C VAL A 100 1.82 -0.22 -17.01
N ASP A 101 3.07 0.20 -16.78
CA ASP A 101 4.26 -0.54 -17.20
C ASP A 101 4.73 -1.60 -16.18
N TRP A 102 4.00 -1.79 -15.07
CA TRP A 102 4.38 -2.68 -13.97
C TRP A 102 5.71 -2.34 -13.25
N HIS A 103 6.34 -1.21 -13.56
CA HIS A 103 7.61 -0.80 -12.96
C HIS A 103 7.47 -0.29 -11.52
N HIS A 104 6.34 0.34 -11.22
CA HIS A 104 6.00 0.90 -9.92
C HIS A 104 4.86 0.07 -9.34
N GLN A 105 5.14 -0.79 -8.36
CA GLN A 105 4.14 -1.62 -7.70
C GLN A 105 4.16 -1.41 -6.19
N PHE A 106 3.00 -1.56 -5.57
CA PHE A 106 2.83 -1.49 -4.13
C PHE A 106 2.13 -2.76 -3.61
N GLY A 107 2.65 -3.34 -2.52
CA GLY A 107 2.11 -4.54 -1.88
C GLY A 107 2.65 -4.72 -0.46
N PHE A 108 2.35 -5.83 0.22
CA PHE A 108 2.88 -6.08 1.59
C PHE A 108 4.33 -6.59 1.59
N GLY A 109 4.75 -7.22 0.50
CA GLY A 109 6.06 -7.84 0.39
C GLY A 109 6.55 -7.95 -1.05
N HIS A 110 7.79 -8.43 -1.20
CA HIS A 110 8.26 -8.89 -2.51
C HIS A 110 7.61 -10.24 -2.82
N MET A 111 7.34 -10.50 -4.10
CA MET A 111 6.64 -11.70 -4.59
C MET A 111 7.28 -13.07 -4.20
N ARG A 112 8.45 -13.07 -3.54
CA ARG A 112 9.17 -14.27 -3.04
C ARG A 112 8.98 -14.53 -1.54
N VAL A 113 8.26 -13.66 -0.84
CA VAL A 113 7.85 -13.86 0.56
C VAL A 113 6.43 -14.44 0.53
N ASN A 114 6.18 -15.42 1.40
CA ASN A 114 5.08 -16.37 1.40
C ASN A 114 3.71 -15.80 0.94
N PRO A 115 2.99 -16.39 -0.03
CA PRO A 115 1.69 -15.90 -0.52
C PRO A 115 0.65 -15.65 0.57
N ASP A 116 0.70 -16.46 1.64
CA ASP A 116 -0.21 -16.37 2.80
C ASP A 116 -0.08 -15.04 3.57
N GLU A 117 1.03 -14.31 3.42
CA GLU A 117 1.23 -13.00 4.06
C GLU A 117 0.55 -11.84 3.32
N SER A 118 -0.05 -12.10 2.15
CA SER A 118 -0.72 -11.06 1.33
C SER A 118 -2.25 -11.11 1.38
N VAL A 119 -2.81 -12.03 2.17
CA VAL A 119 -4.25 -12.18 2.37
C VAL A 119 -4.70 -11.38 3.59
N TYR A 120 -5.79 -10.63 3.44
CA TYR A 120 -6.41 -9.91 4.55
C TYR A 120 -7.93 -9.83 4.38
N SER A 121 -8.64 -9.55 5.47
CA SER A 121 -10.10 -9.34 5.46
C SER A 121 -10.44 -7.99 6.06
N VAL A 122 -11.60 -7.45 5.67
CA VAL A 122 -12.14 -6.19 6.20
C VAL A 122 -13.44 -6.47 6.92
N THR A 123 -13.55 -6.05 8.17
CA THR A 123 -14.84 -6.01 8.88
C THR A 123 -15.62 -4.79 8.41
N ALA A 124 -16.92 -4.96 8.16
CA ALA A 124 -17.70 -4.07 7.29
C ALA A 124 -17.89 -2.60 7.78
N SER A 125 -17.48 -2.23 9.00
CA SER A 125 -17.80 -0.90 9.57
C SER A 125 -16.70 0.14 9.41
N ASP A 126 -15.44 -0.19 9.69
CA ASP A 126 -14.41 0.85 9.93
C ASP A 126 -13.30 0.87 8.87
N GLY A 127 -13.35 -0.08 7.93
CA GLY A 127 -12.27 -0.33 6.99
C GLY A 127 -10.99 -0.77 7.72
N VAL A 128 -9.92 -0.91 6.96
CA VAL A 128 -8.61 -1.28 7.49
C VAL A 128 -7.53 -0.53 6.75
N VAL A 129 -6.46 -0.16 7.46
CA VAL A 129 -5.30 0.49 6.87
C VAL A 129 -4.09 -0.42 6.97
N PHE A 130 -3.40 -0.61 5.85
CA PHE A 130 -2.14 -1.36 5.78
C PHE A 130 -1.02 -0.49 5.27
N GLN A 131 0.19 -0.79 5.70
CA GLN A 131 1.39 -0.26 5.08
C GLN A 131 1.75 -1.08 3.85
N LEU A 132 2.02 -0.39 2.75
CA LEU A 132 2.52 -0.97 1.52
C LEU A 132 4.00 -0.64 1.35
N ILE A 133 4.75 -1.60 0.81
CA ILE A 133 6.09 -1.39 0.31
C ILE A 133 6.08 -1.13 -1.19
N TYR A 134 6.95 -0.26 -1.64
CA TYR A 134 7.27 -0.12 -3.06
C TYR A 134 8.19 -1.25 -3.52
N SER A 135 7.88 -1.86 -4.66
CA SER A 135 8.75 -2.82 -5.33
C SER A 135 8.51 -2.82 -6.83
N SER A 136 9.54 -3.15 -7.62
CA SER A 136 9.35 -3.46 -9.05
C SER A 136 8.70 -4.84 -9.26
N ASN A 137 8.52 -5.62 -8.19
CA ASN A 137 7.87 -6.93 -8.22
C ASN A 137 7.23 -7.24 -6.85
N ALA A 138 6.25 -6.43 -6.48
CA ALA A 138 5.47 -6.65 -5.26
C ALA A 138 4.64 -7.94 -5.36
N SER A 139 4.25 -8.54 -4.23
CA SER A 139 3.26 -9.62 -4.23
C SER A 139 1.89 -9.14 -4.73
N ASN A 140 1.01 -10.07 -5.09
CA ASN A 140 -0.42 -9.75 -5.21
C ASN A 140 -0.99 -9.48 -3.83
N LEU A 141 -2.01 -8.65 -3.73
CA LEU A 141 -2.82 -8.46 -2.54
C LEU A 141 -4.12 -9.25 -2.71
N SER A 142 -4.57 -9.89 -1.65
CA SER A 142 -5.78 -10.73 -1.66
C SER A 142 -6.74 -10.27 -0.57
N LEU A 143 -7.86 -9.67 -0.96
CA LEU A 143 -8.94 -9.32 -0.04
C LEU A 143 -9.92 -10.49 0.08
N GLU A 144 -9.94 -11.17 1.21
CA GLU A 144 -10.93 -12.20 1.52
C GLU A 144 -12.23 -11.54 2.01
N LEU A 145 -13.33 -11.80 1.29
CA LEU A 145 -14.66 -11.32 1.66
C LEU A 145 -15.23 -12.19 2.80
N PRO A 146 -15.75 -11.58 3.89
CA PRO A 146 -16.41 -12.35 4.94
C PRO A 146 -17.58 -13.16 4.38
N HIS A 147 -17.68 -14.45 4.74
CA HIS A 147 -18.71 -15.37 4.23
C HIS A 147 -20.17 -14.88 4.34
N ASN A 148 -20.47 -13.99 5.29
CA ASN A 148 -21.81 -13.42 5.51
C ASN A 148 -21.86 -11.90 5.24
N THR A 149 -20.93 -11.37 4.44
CA THR A 149 -20.91 -9.94 4.14
C THR A 149 -22.17 -9.53 3.37
N GLN A 150 -22.76 -8.40 3.77
CA GLN A 150 -23.84 -7.75 3.03
C GLN A 150 -23.30 -6.67 2.07
N ALA A 151 -21.98 -6.50 2.00
CA ALA A 151 -21.36 -5.50 1.16
C ALA A 151 -21.58 -5.80 -0.32
N LYS A 152 -21.86 -4.76 -1.10
CA LYS A 152 -22.02 -4.82 -2.56
C LYS A 152 -20.86 -4.17 -3.29
N TYR A 153 -20.13 -3.30 -2.59
CA TYR A 153 -19.04 -2.51 -3.14
C TYR A 153 -17.80 -2.63 -2.26
N VAL A 154 -16.64 -2.51 -2.90
CA VAL A 154 -15.35 -2.25 -2.25
C VAL A 154 -14.75 -0.96 -2.78
N SER A 155 -14.14 -0.18 -1.88
CA SER A 155 -13.38 1.02 -2.23
C SER A 155 -11.99 0.95 -1.64
N PHE A 156 -11.03 1.44 -2.41
CA PHE A 156 -9.62 1.50 -2.06
C PHE A 156 -9.15 2.95 -2.06
N ALA A 157 -8.35 3.29 -1.05
CA ALA A 157 -7.67 4.58 -0.97
C ALA A 157 -6.17 4.34 -0.76
N VAL A 158 -5.34 4.96 -1.59
CA VAL A 158 -3.88 4.89 -1.45
C VAL A 158 -3.36 6.26 -1.06
N LYS A 159 -2.53 6.31 -0.02
CA LYS A 159 -1.83 7.52 0.39
C LYS A 159 -0.32 7.29 0.31
N ILE A 160 0.34 8.06 -0.55
CA ILE A 160 1.80 8.04 -0.68
C ILE A 160 2.38 8.91 0.42
N THR A 161 3.24 8.36 1.28
CA THR A 161 3.64 9.00 2.54
C THR A 161 4.97 9.74 2.48
N ASN A 162 5.72 9.62 1.39
CA ASN A 162 6.92 10.42 1.13
C ASN A 162 7.11 10.68 -0.39
N SER A 163 8.01 11.59 -0.74
CA SER A 163 8.32 11.97 -2.14
C SER A 163 9.60 11.33 -2.68
N GLU A 164 10.00 10.17 -2.15
CA GLU A 164 11.22 9.49 -2.56
C GLU A 164 11.04 8.73 -3.89
N LEU A 165 12.15 8.31 -4.52
CA LEU A 165 12.11 7.49 -5.74
C LEU A 165 11.41 6.14 -5.55
N LYS A 166 11.44 5.61 -4.32
CA LYS A 166 10.78 4.35 -3.92
C LYS A 166 9.86 4.65 -2.75
N PRO A 167 8.70 5.27 -3.00
CA PRO A 167 7.97 5.89 -1.92
C PRO A 167 7.27 4.85 -1.04
N SER A 168 7.08 5.19 0.23
CA SER A 168 6.19 4.42 1.12
C SER A 168 4.72 4.77 0.82
N ALA A 169 3.82 3.82 1.05
CA ALA A 169 2.39 4.04 0.86
C ALA A 169 1.56 3.37 1.94
N LEU A 170 0.34 3.87 2.13
CA LEU A 170 -0.70 3.27 2.95
C LEU A 170 -1.90 2.91 2.07
N LEU A 171 -2.51 1.76 2.32
CA LEU A 171 -3.74 1.30 1.69
C LEU A 171 -4.87 1.32 2.71
N TYR A 172 -5.93 2.07 2.44
CA TYR A 172 -7.22 1.93 3.09
C TYR A 172 -8.15 1.10 2.22
N THR A 173 -8.81 0.11 2.82
CA THR A 173 -9.83 -0.71 2.14
C THR A 173 -11.13 -0.66 2.95
N GLN A 174 -12.26 -0.41 2.26
CA GLN A 174 -13.58 -0.36 2.87
C GLN A 174 -14.61 -1.13 2.05
N LEU A 175 -15.46 -1.88 2.76
CA LEU A 175 -16.64 -2.53 2.20
C LEU A 175 -17.88 -1.68 2.47
N SER A 176 -18.80 -1.60 1.50
CA SER A 176 -20.05 -0.84 1.67
C SER A 176 -21.24 -1.50 0.98
N GLN A 177 -22.45 -1.24 1.48
CA GLN A 177 -23.71 -1.69 0.84
C GLN A 177 -24.16 -0.74 -0.29
N THR A 178 -23.78 0.53 -0.19
CA THR A 178 -24.09 1.60 -1.14
C THR A 178 -22.79 2.22 -1.67
N PRO A 179 -22.81 2.82 -2.87
CA PRO A 179 -21.67 3.60 -3.35
C PRO A 179 -21.29 4.73 -2.36
N LEU A 180 -19.99 4.94 -2.17
CA LEU A 180 -19.36 6.07 -1.46
C LEU A 180 -19.32 7.34 -2.32
#